data_AF-A0A6L4AHL6-F1
#
_entry.id   AF-A0A6L4AHL6-F1
#
_cell.length_a   1.000
_cell.length_b   1.000
_cell.length_c   1.000
_cell.angle_alpha   90.00
_cell.angle_beta   90.00
_cell.angle_gamma   90.00
#
_symmetry.space_group_name_H-M   'P 1'
#
loop_
_entity.id
_entity.type
_entity.pdbx_description
1 polymer ?
#
loop_
_entity_poly.entity_id
_entity_poly.type
_entity_poly.pdbx_seq_one_letter_code
_entity_poly.pdbx_strand_id
1 'polypeptide(L)'
;MKYLILFLILAIPGFAGAAKMPLSLAGITLGEDISTIGDFCDSESDLPLADERHLNEMLLRPGFVPGIMNGSVAYASCSQKGRIVR
;
A
#
# COMPACT_ATOMS: atom_id res chain seq x y z
N MET A 1 -4.38 48.32 5.47
CA MET A 1 -3.57 47.59 4.46
C MET A 1 -2.50 46.65 5.04
N LYS A 2 -2.09 46.76 6.31
CA LYS A 2 -1.05 45.91 6.92
C LYS A 2 -1.47 44.46 7.20
N TYR A 3 -2.75 44.22 7.50
CA TYR A 3 -3.29 42.88 7.80
C TYR A 3 -3.65 42.05 6.55
N LEU A 4 -3.72 42.68 5.38
CA LEU A 4 -4.07 42.00 4.12
C LEU A 4 -2.94 41.07 3.65
N ILE A 5 -1.68 41.46 3.90
CA ILE A 5 -0.48 40.68 3.56
C ILE A 5 -0.39 39.42 4.44
N LEU A 6 -0.80 39.52 5.71
CA LEU A 6 -0.79 38.38 6.64
C LEU A 6 -1.79 37.29 6.22
N PHE A 7 -2.97 37.69 5.72
CA PHE A 7 -3.98 36.77 5.20
C PHE A 7 -3.53 36.06 3.91
N LEU A 8 -2.74 36.74 3.07
CA LEU A 8 -2.19 36.15 1.84
C LEU A 8 -1.15 35.08 2.13
N ILE A 9 -0.35 35.23 3.19
CA ILE A 9 0.68 34.27 3.59
C ILE A 9 0.07 33.01 4.24
N LEU A 10 -1.03 33.14 4.99
CA LEU A 10 -1.71 32.00 5.60
C LEU A 10 -2.52 31.14 4.60
N ALA A 11 -2.80 31.64 3.40
CA ALA A 11 -3.56 30.91 2.38
C ALA A 11 -2.70 29.90 1.56
N ILE A 12 -1.38 29.87 1.78
CA ILE A 12 -0.43 29.11 0.95
C ILE A 12 -0.25 27.62 1.34
N PRO A 13 -0.53 27.09 2.55
CA PRO A 13 -0.16 25.70 2.86
C PRO A 13 -1.11 24.65 2.24
N GLY A 14 -2.15 25.05 1.49
CA GLY A 14 -3.12 24.13 0.88
C GLY A 14 -2.68 23.43 -0.41
N PHE A 15 -1.54 23.82 -1.00
CA PHE A 15 -1.02 23.25 -2.26
C PHE A 15 0.18 22.33 -2.06
N ALA A 16 0.28 21.66 -0.90
CA ALA A 16 1.02 20.41 -0.82
C ALA A 16 0.22 19.38 -1.63
N GLY A 17 0.49 19.36 -2.93
CA GLY A 17 -0.18 18.50 -3.89
C GLY A 17 -0.21 17.07 -3.38
N ALA A 18 -1.31 16.39 -3.67
CA ALA A 18 -1.38 14.95 -3.70
C ALA A 18 -0.27 14.45 -4.64
N ALA A 19 0.95 14.36 -4.13
CA ALA A 19 2.03 13.64 -4.75
C ALA A 19 1.44 12.26 -4.99
N LYS A 20 1.31 11.88 -6.27
CA LYS A 20 0.80 10.57 -6.68
C LYS A 20 1.65 9.54 -5.94
N MET A 21 1.12 9.02 -4.84
CA MET A 21 1.78 7.98 -4.08
C MET A 21 2.00 6.84 -5.08
N PRO A 22 3.23 6.32 -5.21
CA PRO A 22 3.46 5.20 -6.10
C PRO A 22 2.59 4.05 -5.63
N LEU A 23 1.53 3.76 -6.40
CA LEU A 23 0.64 2.64 -6.14
C LEU A 23 1.35 1.31 -6.43
N SER A 24 2.50 1.34 -7.11
CA SER A 24 3.35 0.19 -7.34
C SER A 24 4.63 0.30 -6.53
N LEU A 25 4.90 -0.69 -5.68
CA LEU A 25 6.19 -0.86 -5.02
C LEU A 25 6.72 -2.23 -5.43
N ALA A 26 7.96 -2.32 -5.89
CA ALA A 26 8.62 -3.62 -6.05
C ALA A 26 7.90 -4.60 -7.00
N GLY A 27 7.18 -4.08 -8.01
CA GLY A 27 6.37 -4.89 -8.93
C GLY A 27 5.01 -5.32 -8.38
N ILE A 28 4.67 -4.93 -7.15
CA ILE A 28 3.39 -5.15 -6.50
C ILE A 28 2.56 -3.88 -6.64
N THR A 29 1.41 -3.97 -7.30
CA THR A 29 0.51 -2.82 -7.48
C THR A 29 -0.67 -2.90 -6.51
N LEU A 30 -0.91 -1.82 -5.77
CA LEU A 30 -2.07 -1.68 -4.93
C LEU A 30 -3.35 -1.78 -5.77
N GLY A 31 -4.28 -2.61 -5.33
CA GLY A 31 -5.54 -2.86 -6.02
C GLY A 31 -5.45 -3.89 -7.15
N GLU A 32 -4.28 -4.47 -7.40
CA GLU A 32 -4.10 -5.63 -8.28
C GLU A 32 -4.53 -6.93 -7.57
N ASP A 33 -4.72 -7.99 -8.35
CA ASP A 33 -5.06 -9.30 -7.82
C ASP A 33 -3.80 -10.03 -7.32
N ILE A 34 -3.90 -10.70 -6.18
CA ILE A 34 -2.84 -11.48 -5.55
C ILE A 34 -2.35 -12.61 -6.46
N SER A 35 -3.21 -13.12 -7.34
CA SER A 35 -2.83 -14.16 -8.31
C SER A 35 -1.74 -13.69 -9.28
N THR A 36 -1.64 -12.39 -9.57
CA THR A 36 -0.57 -11.85 -10.41
C THR A 36 0.81 -11.95 -9.74
N ILE A 37 0.85 -11.95 -8.41
CA ILE A 37 2.08 -12.04 -7.62
C ILE A 37 2.20 -13.33 -6.83
N GLY A 38 1.31 -14.30 -7.05
CA GLY A 38 1.22 -15.53 -6.26
C GLY A 38 2.51 -16.36 -6.26
N ASP A 39 3.29 -16.31 -7.34
CA ASP A 39 4.58 -16.98 -7.46
C ASP A 39 5.66 -16.40 -6.54
N PHE A 40 5.47 -15.16 -6.10
CA PHE A 40 6.37 -14.39 -5.24
C PHE A 40 5.96 -14.44 -3.76
N CYS A 41 4.74 -14.87 -3.48
CA CYS A 41 4.21 -15.01 -2.13
C CYS A 41 4.46 -16.44 -1.61
N ASP A 42 4.63 -16.55 -0.30
CA ASP A 42 4.65 -17.83 0.39
C ASP A 42 3.22 -18.21 0.80
N SER A 43 2.61 -19.13 0.06
CA SER A 43 1.24 -19.58 0.32
C SER A 43 1.07 -20.27 1.68
N GLU A 44 2.15 -20.79 2.28
CA GLU A 44 2.09 -21.40 3.61
C GLU A 44 1.91 -20.35 4.73
N SER A 45 2.20 -19.09 4.43
CA SER A 45 2.09 -17.97 5.36
C SER A 45 0.76 -17.21 5.29
N ASP A 46 -0.24 -17.77 4.60
CA ASP A 46 -1.58 -17.17 4.48
C ASP A 46 -2.31 -17.15 5.83
N LEU A 47 -2.30 -15.98 6.46
CA LEU A 47 -2.85 -15.79 7.79
C LEU A 47 -3.79 -14.59 7.82
N PRO A 48 -4.95 -14.68 8.51
CA PRO A 48 -5.81 -13.52 8.70
C PRO A 48 -5.10 -12.47 9.56
N LEU A 49 -5.18 -11.21 9.14
CA LEU A 49 -4.56 -10.10 9.88
C LEU A 49 -5.26 -9.90 11.22
N ALA A 50 -4.49 -9.82 12.31
CA ALA A 50 -5.03 -9.80 13.68
C ALA A 50 -6.03 -8.65 13.92
N ASP A 51 -5.70 -7.46 13.41
CA ASP A 51 -6.51 -6.26 13.58
C ASP A 51 -7.63 -6.14 12.53
N GLU A 52 -7.49 -6.82 11.39
CA GLU A 52 -8.32 -6.64 10.20
C GLU A 52 -8.76 -8.00 9.64
N ARG A 53 -9.68 -8.69 10.32
CA ARG A 53 -10.15 -10.05 9.96
C ARG A 53 -10.72 -10.24 8.55
N HIS A 54 -10.94 -9.15 7.81
CA HIS A 54 -11.38 -9.15 6.42
C HIS A 54 -10.23 -9.06 5.43
N LEU A 55 -8.99 -9.03 5.94
CA LEU A 55 -7.74 -9.07 5.23
C LEU A 55 -6.95 -10.31 5.66
N ASN A 56 -6.26 -10.88 4.68
CA ASN A 56 -5.26 -11.90 4.87
C ASN A 56 -3.90 -11.29 4.54
N GLU A 57 -2.86 -11.81 5.18
CA GLU A 57 -1.47 -11.46 4.95
C GLU A 57 -0.70 -12.68 4.48
N MET A 58 0.17 -12.48 3.50
CA MET A 58 1.15 -13.47 3.06
C MET A 58 2.53 -12.83 3.04
N LEU A 59 3.54 -13.60 3.43
CA LEU A 59 4.94 -13.21 3.34
C LEU A 59 5.41 -13.25 1.89
N LEU A 60 6.25 -12.28 1.54
CA LEU A 60 7.00 -12.28 0.29
C LEU A 60 8.20 -13.21 0.41
N ARG A 61 8.46 -13.96 -0.65
CA ARG A 61 9.65 -14.81 -0.75
C ARG A 61 10.91 -13.95 -0.69
N PRO A 62 11.90 -14.31 0.16
CA PRO A 62 13.16 -13.59 0.23
C PRO A 62 13.84 -13.53 -1.14
N GLY A 63 14.37 -12.36 -1.51
CA GLY A 63 15.12 -12.18 -2.75
C GLY A 63 14.28 -12.05 -4.02
N PHE A 64 12.94 -12.02 -3.91
CA PHE A 64 12.08 -11.68 -5.06
C PHE A 64 12.41 -10.30 -5.62
N VAL A 65 12.54 -9.30 -4.75
CA VAL A 65 12.87 -7.92 -5.14
C VAL A 65 14.26 -7.55 -4.65
N PRO A 66 15.15 -7.08 -5.54
CA PRO A 66 16.46 -6.59 -5.15
C PRO A 66 16.34 -5.48 -4.09
N GLY A 67 16.92 -5.70 -2.92
CA GLY A 67 16.89 -4.75 -1.80
C GLY A 67 15.75 -4.95 -0.80
N ILE A 68 14.81 -5.87 -1.03
CA ILE A 68 13.79 -6.25 -0.04
C ILE A 68 14.20 -7.59 0.58
N MET A 69 14.54 -7.56 1.87
CA MET A 69 14.93 -8.77 2.62
C MET A 69 13.73 -9.50 3.21
N ASN A 70 12.74 -8.76 3.70
CA ASN A 70 11.48 -9.27 4.24
C ASN A 70 10.35 -8.31 3.85
N GLY A 71 9.17 -8.85 3.64
CA GLY A 71 7.96 -8.08 3.42
C GLY A 71 6.74 -9.00 3.45
N SER A 72 5.58 -8.38 3.58
CA SER A 72 4.29 -9.05 3.52
C SER A 72 3.35 -8.25 2.62
N VAL A 73 2.35 -8.93 2.09
CA VAL A 73 1.28 -8.33 1.29
C VAL A 73 -0.04 -8.64 1.97
N ALA A 74 -0.84 -7.61 2.21
CA ALA A 74 -2.19 -7.78 2.69
C ALA A 74 -3.17 -7.75 1.51
N TYR A 75 -4.06 -8.73 1.46
CA TYR A 75 -5.10 -8.82 0.44
C TYR A 75 -6.47 -9.06 1.06
N ALA A 76 -7.52 -8.59 0.41
CA ALA A 76 -8.87 -8.73 0.93
C ALA A 76 -9.39 -10.17 0.81
N SER A 77 -10.07 -10.66 1.84
CA SER A 77 -10.66 -12.01 1.87
C SER A 77 -12.19 -12.02 1.68
N CYS A 78 -12.85 -10.86 1.85
CA CYS A 78 -14.32 -10.76 1.79
C CYS A 78 -14.87 -10.09 0.51
N SER A 79 -14.94 -8.75 0.46
CA SER A 79 -15.68 -8.00 -0.58
C SER A 79 -14.96 -7.97 -1.93
N GLN A 80 -13.63 -7.93 -1.91
CA GLN A 80 -12.77 -7.92 -3.10
C GLN A 80 -11.73 -9.02 -2.96
N LYS A 81 -12.18 -10.27 -2.92
CA LYS A 81 -11.33 -11.43 -2.63
C LYS A 81 -10.11 -11.45 -3.56
N GLY A 82 -8.92 -11.56 -2.97
CA GLY A 82 -7.65 -11.59 -3.70
C GLY A 82 -7.08 -10.21 -4.01
N ARG A 83 -7.78 -9.10 -3.73
CA ARG A 83 -7.27 -7.77 -4.08
C ARG A 83 -6.25 -7.28 -3.07
N ILE A 84 -5.08 -6.86 -3.54
CA ILE A 84 -3.99 -6.29 -2.73
C ILE A 84 -4.41 -4.92 -2.22
N VAL A 85 -4.28 -4.71 -0.92
CA VAL A 85 -4.66 -3.46 -0.26
C VAL A 85 -3.52 -2.82 0.53
N ARG A 86 -2.44 -3.56 0.82
CA ARG A 86 -1.30 -3.06 1.60
C ARG A 86 -0.02 -3.82 1.32
#